data_AF-A0A432G5N5-F1
#
_entry.id   AF-A0A432G5N5-F1
#
_cell.length_a   1.000
_cell.length_b   1.000
_cell.length_c   1.000
_cell.angle_alpha   90.00
_cell.angle_beta   90.00
_cell.angle_gamma   90.00
#
_symmetry.space_group_name_H-M   'P 1'
#
loop_
_entity.id
_entity.type
_entity.pdbx_description
1 polymer ?
#
loop_
_entity_poly.entity_id
_entity_poly.type
_entity_poly.pdbx_seq_one_letter_code
_entity_poly.pdbx_strand_id
1 'polypeptide(L)'
;MKPCRASSTRTRAAFEVAAFDQGAHVTYFDPTGSQMGHKESIADSGRVLGRMYDAIQYRGKRQEDMETLARHAGVPVYNGLTDAWHPTQMLADFLTMHEASGKPYND
;
A
#
# COMPACT_ATOMS: atom_id res chain seq x y z
N MET A 1 -21.06 10.16 9.45
CA MET A 1 -19.61 9.97 9.17
C MET A 1 -19.50 8.85 8.12
N LYS A 2 -19.27 9.19 6.85
CA LYS A 2 -19.31 8.20 5.75
C LYS A 2 -18.18 7.17 5.93
N PRO A 3 -18.44 5.86 5.71
CA PRO A 3 -17.40 4.86 5.81
C PRO A 3 -16.35 5.13 4.71
N CYS A 4 -15.10 5.37 5.11
CA CYS A 4 -13.96 5.36 4.19
C CYS A 4 -13.80 3.92 3.63
N ARG A 5 -14.57 3.60 2.61
CA ARG A 5 -14.47 2.46 1.70
C ARG A 5 -14.21 2.99 0.28
N ALA A 6 -13.32 3.96 0.16
CA ALA A 6 -12.98 4.54 -1.14
C ALA A 6 -11.91 3.66 -1.78
N SER A 7 -12.30 2.81 -2.73
CA SER A 7 -11.35 2.37 -3.74
C SER A 7 -10.76 3.63 -4.37
N SER A 8 -9.46 3.86 -4.26
CA SER A 8 -8.84 4.95 -5.03
C SER A 8 -8.11 4.39 -6.23
N THR A 9 -8.67 4.74 -7.38
CA THR A 9 -8.15 4.45 -8.71
C THR A 9 -6.73 4.98 -8.88
N ARG A 10 -6.39 6.11 -8.24
CA ARG A 10 -5.07 6.75 -8.34
C ARG A 10 -3.96 5.91 -7.70
N THR A 11 -4.14 5.51 -6.43
CA THR A 11 -3.14 4.67 -5.76
C THR A 11 -3.03 3.32 -6.47
N ARG A 12 -4.16 2.72 -6.88
CA ARG A 12 -4.16 1.46 -7.63
C ARG A 12 -3.39 1.58 -8.94
N ALA A 13 -3.77 2.52 -9.80
CA ALA A 13 -3.13 2.71 -11.10
C ALA A 13 -1.63 3.02 -10.96
N ALA A 14 -1.25 3.83 -9.97
CA ALA A 14 0.16 4.12 -9.71
C ALA A 14 0.97 2.85 -9.37
N PHE A 15 0.46 1.99 -8.47
CA PHE A 15 1.14 0.73 -8.13
C PHE A 15 1.12 -0.28 -9.28
N GLU A 16 0.00 -0.42 -9.99
CA GLU A 16 -0.10 -1.36 -11.13
C GLU A 16 0.85 -0.97 -12.25
N VAL A 17 0.83 0.29 -12.69
CA VAL A 17 1.72 0.78 -13.77
C VAL A 17 3.19 0.69 -13.34
N ALA A 18 3.53 1.16 -12.13
CA ALA A 18 4.92 1.10 -11.66
C ALA A 18 5.44 -0.35 -11.56
N ALA A 19 4.61 -1.30 -11.13
CA ALA A 19 4.99 -2.71 -11.09
C ALA A 19 5.17 -3.29 -12.50
N PHE A 20 4.24 -3.01 -13.43
CA PHE A 20 4.32 -3.48 -14.80
C PHE A 20 5.52 -2.91 -15.56
N ASP A 21 5.85 -1.64 -15.36
CA ASP A 21 7.04 -1.00 -15.96
C ASP A 21 8.34 -1.67 -15.50
N GLN A 22 8.34 -2.27 -14.30
CA GLN A 22 9.46 -3.06 -13.77
C GLN A 22 9.37 -4.56 -14.09
N GLY A 23 8.39 -4.98 -14.89
CA GLY A 23 8.18 -6.38 -15.29
C GLY A 23 7.54 -7.26 -14.21
N ALA A 24 7.06 -6.67 -13.11
CA ALA A 24 6.38 -7.40 -12.05
C ALA A 24 4.90 -7.66 -12.40
N HIS A 25 4.32 -8.68 -11.79
CA HIS A 25 2.90 -9.00 -11.92
C HIS A 25 2.15 -8.60 -10.65
N VAL A 26 0.91 -8.16 -10.80
CA VAL A 26 0.08 -7.67 -9.68
C VAL A 26 -1.22 -8.44 -9.58
N THR A 27 -1.66 -8.70 -8.34
CA THR A 27 -2.99 -9.24 -8.04
C THR A 27 -3.73 -8.22 -7.18
N TYR A 28 -4.87 -7.75 -7.66
CA TYR A 28 -5.74 -6.85 -6.90
C TYR A 28 -6.78 -7.64 -6.10
N PHE A 29 -6.74 -7.51 -4.78
CA PHE A 29 -7.74 -8.07 -3.88
C PHE A 29 -8.81 -7.01 -3.58
N ASP A 30 -10.02 -7.24 -4.08
CA ASP A 30 -11.10 -6.27 -3.87
C ASP A 30 -11.55 -6.25 -2.39
N PRO A 31 -11.84 -5.07 -1.81
CA PRO A 31 -12.35 -4.96 -0.44
C PRO A 31 -13.65 -5.70 -0.16
N THR A 32 -14.45 -5.99 -1.19
CA THR A 32 -15.68 -6.79 -1.08
C THR A 32 -15.42 -8.29 -1.13
N GLY A 33 -14.30 -8.71 -1.72
CA GLY A 33 -13.89 -10.11 -1.82
C GLY A 33 -12.89 -10.56 -0.75
N SER A 34 -12.14 -9.63 -0.15
CA SER A 34 -11.13 -9.95 0.86
C SER A 34 -11.76 -10.23 2.23
N GLN A 35 -11.56 -11.45 2.74
CA GLN A 35 -12.01 -11.88 4.07
C GLN A 35 -11.01 -11.53 5.20
N MET A 36 -9.95 -10.79 4.85
CA MET A 36 -8.87 -10.40 5.75
C MET A 36 -9.40 -9.51 6.87
N GLY A 37 -9.29 -9.98 8.12
CA GLY A 37 -9.82 -9.31 9.31
C GLY A 37 -11.29 -9.58 9.62
N HIS A 38 -12.00 -10.39 8.79
CA HIS A 38 -13.39 -10.77 9.06
C HIS A 38 -13.53 -12.27 9.39
N LYS A 39 -12.96 -13.16 8.56
CA LYS A 39 -12.94 -14.61 8.82
C LYS A 39 -11.53 -15.17 9.05
N GLU A 40 -10.51 -14.46 8.58
CA GLU A 40 -9.10 -14.82 8.76
C GLU A 40 -8.36 -13.73 9.53
N SER A 41 -7.45 -14.13 10.41
CA SER A 41 -6.60 -13.17 11.11
C SER A 41 -5.61 -12.54 10.13
N ILE A 42 -5.30 -11.25 10.31
CA ILE A 42 -4.31 -10.55 9.46
C ILE A 42 -2.94 -11.22 9.54
N ALA A 43 -2.60 -11.80 10.69
CA ALA A 43 -1.36 -12.54 10.89
C ALA A 43 -1.30 -13.81 10.01
N ASP A 44 -2.40 -14.57 9.93
CA ASP A 44 -2.44 -15.79 9.12
C ASP A 44 -2.43 -15.47 7.64
N SER A 45 -3.25 -14.51 7.19
CA SER A 45 -3.22 -14.07 5.80
C SER A 45 -1.84 -13.52 5.43
N GLY A 46 -1.16 -12.80 6.32
CA GLY A 46 0.22 -12.35 6.13
C GLY A 46 1.19 -13.50 5.89
N ARG A 47 1.17 -14.54 6.73
CA ARG A 47 2.04 -15.72 6.60
C ARG A 47 1.82 -16.45 5.27
N VAL A 48 0.58 -16.55 4.81
CA VAL A 48 0.23 -17.23 3.55
C VAL A 48 0.67 -16.38 2.35
N LEU A 49 0.27 -15.12 2.32
CA LEU A 49 0.56 -14.23 1.19
C LEU A 49 2.06 -13.99 1.02
N GLY A 50 2.81 -13.86 2.12
CA GLY A 50 4.27 -13.70 2.05
C GLY A 50 5.04 -14.93 1.55
N ARG A 51 4.39 -16.08 1.40
CA ARG A 51 4.96 -17.26 0.73
C ARG A 51 4.60 -17.33 -0.76
N MET A 52 3.66 -16.52 -1.21
CA MET A 52 3.15 -16.50 -2.59
C MET A 52 3.61 -15.27 -3.37
N TYR A 53 3.79 -14.13 -2.68
CA TYR A 53 4.09 -12.83 -3.28
C TYR A 53 5.42 -12.29 -2.77
N ASP A 54 6.16 -11.60 -3.63
CA ASP A 54 7.44 -10.97 -3.29
C ASP A 54 7.31 -9.67 -2.50
N ALA A 55 6.14 -9.01 -2.57
CA ALA A 55 5.81 -7.83 -1.79
C ALA A 55 4.29 -7.66 -1.68
N ILE A 56 3.83 -6.94 -0.65
CA ILE A 56 2.42 -6.71 -0.39
C ILE A 56 2.14 -5.22 -0.24
N GLN A 57 1.20 -4.69 -1.02
CA GLN A 57 0.69 -3.33 -0.83
C GLN A 57 -0.55 -3.38 0.07
N TYR A 58 -0.52 -2.68 1.20
CA TYR A 58 -1.66 -2.57 2.10
C TYR A 58 -2.33 -1.20 1.99
N ARG A 59 -3.65 -1.20 1.88
CA ARG A 59 -4.48 -0.02 1.96
C ARG A 59 -5.67 -0.30 2.88
N GLY A 60 -5.79 0.49 3.94
CA GLY A 60 -6.84 0.30 4.92
C GLY A 60 -7.00 1.50 5.83
N LYS A 61 -7.65 1.30 6.97
CA LYS A 61 -7.87 2.36 7.96
C LYS A 61 -6.81 2.33 9.06
N ARG A 62 -6.67 1.17 9.71
CA ARG A 62 -5.83 1.02 10.90
C ARG A 62 -4.39 0.76 10.50
N GLN A 63 -3.49 1.58 11.03
CA GLN A 63 -2.05 1.41 10.87
C GLN A 63 -1.56 0.11 11.55
N GLU A 64 -2.13 -0.24 12.70
CA GLU A 64 -1.81 -1.47 13.45
C GLU A 64 -2.03 -2.76 12.62
N ASP A 65 -3.03 -2.76 11.74
CA ASP A 65 -3.31 -3.88 10.84
C ASP A 65 -2.18 -4.07 9.83
N MET A 66 -1.70 -2.97 9.25
CA MET A 66 -0.56 -2.96 8.34
C MET A 66 0.72 -3.42 9.04
N GLU A 67 0.97 -2.96 10.27
CA GLU A 67 2.13 -3.36 11.06
C GLU A 67 2.10 -4.83 11.44
N THR A 68 0.91 -5.34 11.79
CA THR A 68 0.70 -6.77 12.05
C THR A 68 0.94 -7.59 10.80
N LEU A 69 0.44 -7.15 9.66
CA LEU A 69 0.69 -7.78 8.36
C LEU A 69 2.19 -7.80 8.05
N ALA A 70 2.88 -6.66 8.19
CA ALA A 70 4.32 -6.54 7.96
C ALA A 70 5.15 -7.46 8.85
N ARG A 71 4.78 -7.58 10.14
CA ARG A 71 5.46 -8.46 11.09
C ARG A 71 5.37 -9.94 10.72
N HIS A 72 4.29 -10.35 10.03
CA HIS A 72 4.01 -11.76 9.75
C HIS A 72 4.22 -12.16 8.28
N ALA A 73 4.30 -11.21 7.36
CA ALA A 73 4.47 -11.48 5.93
C ALA A 73 5.87 -12.02 5.58
N GLY A 74 6.93 -11.49 6.20
CA GLY A 74 8.31 -11.88 5.84
C GLY A 74 8.77 -11.37 4.47
N VAL A 75 7.95 -10.55 3.80
CA VAL A 75 8.25 -9.80 2.57
C VAL A 75 7.94 -8.32 2.77
N PRO A 76 8.49 -7.40 1.95
CA PRO A 76 8.20 -5.98 2.07
C PRO A 76 6.70 -5.68 2.02
N VAL A 77 6.22 -4.87 2.98
CA VAL A 77 4.83 -4.40 3.03
C VAL A 77 4.78 -2.88 2.85
N TYR A 78 4.16 -2.43 1.77
CA TYR A 78 4.06 -1.01 1.42
C TYR A 78 2.74 -0.41 1.89
N ASN A 79 2.80 0.68 2.66
CA ASN A 79 1.62 1.44 3.05
C ASN A 79 1.18 2.38 1.90
N GLY A 80 0.06 2.03 1.24
CA GLY A 80 -0.49 2.89 0.20
C GLY A 80 -1.49 3.94 0.70
N LEU A 81 -2.04 3.79 1.90
CA LEU A 81 -2.81 4.77 2.67
C LEU A 81 -3.35 4.08 3.94
N THR A 82 -3.22 4.77 5.07
CA THR A 82 -3.92 4.50 6.34
C THR A 82 -4.53 5.79 6.87
N ASP A 83 -5.38 5.71 7.89
CA ASP A 83 -5.93 6.92 8.53
C ASP A 83 -4.84 7.75 9.22
N ALA A 84 -3.70 7.13 9.55
CA ALA A 84 -2.57 7.79 10.19
C ALA A 84 -1.59 8.42 9.19
N TRP A 85 -1.28 7.73 8.08
CA TRP A 85 -0.22 8.15 7.15
C TRP A 85 -0.52 7.84 5.68
N HIS A 86 -0.05 8.71 4.80
CA HIS A 86 0.01 8.50 3.35
C HIS A 86 1.42 8.81 2.80
N PRO A 87 2.40 7.93 3.03
CA PRO A 87 3.81 8.22 2.75
C PRO A 87 4.10 8.43 1.26
N THR A 88 3.46 7.66 0.39
CA THR A 88 3.63 7.78 -1.07
C THR A 88 3.16 9.13 -1.62
N GLN A 89 2.09 9.70 -1.05
CA GLN A 89 1.62 11.03 -1.45
C GLN A 89 2.61 12.11 -1.02
N MET A 90 3.16 12.03 0.20
CA MET A 90 4.16 13.00 0.67
C MET A 90 5.41 13.01 -0.20
N LEU A 91 5.88 11.84 -0.64
CA LEU A 91 7.02 11.73 -1.55
C LEU A 91 6.68 12.34 -2.93
N ALA A 92 5.48 12.09 -3.46
CA ALA A 92 5.04 12.69 -4.71
C ALA A 92 4.92 14.22 -4.64
N ASP A 93 4.42 14.74 -3.53
CA ASP A 93 4.31 16.18 -3.28
C ASP A 93 5.70 16.82 -3.20
N PHE A 94 6.63 16.17 -2.49
CA PHE A 94 8.01 16.65 -2.37
C PHE A 94 8.74 16.67 -3.72
N LEU A 95 8.60 15.59 -4.51
CA LEU A 95 9.14 15.53 -5.87
C LEU A 95 8.58 16.68 -6.73
N THR A 96 7.26 16.89 -6.69
CA THR A 96 6.60 17.94 -7.46
C THR A 96 7.08 19.33 -7.04
N MET A 97 7.18 19.59 -5.73
CA MET A 97 7.69 20.87 -5.22
C MET A 97 9.14 21.10 -5.63
N HIS A 98 9.97 20.06 -5.63
CA HIS A 98 11.35 20.16 -6.07
C HIS A 98 11.44 20.51 -7.56
N GLU A 99 10.78 19.74 -8.42
CA GLU A 99 10.76 19.96 -9.88
C GLU A 99 10.19 21.33 -10.26
N ALA A 100 9.12 21.77 -9.59
CA ALA A 100 8.48 23.05 -9.88
C ALA A 100 9.21 24.26 -9.29
N SER A 101 9.96 24.09 -8.19
CA SER A 101 10.64 25.21 -7.52
C SER A 101 11.99 25.58 -8.16
N GLY A 102 12.61 24.66 -8.90
CA GLY A 102 13.95 24.84 -9.48
C GLY A 102 15.07 24.99 -8.43
N LYS A 103 14.80 24.66 -7.17
CA LYS A 103 15.78 24.76 -6.08
C LYS A 103 16.47 23.40 -5.89
N PRO A 104 17.80 23.34 -5.82
CA PRO A 104 18.51 22.09 -5.55
C PRO A 104 18.15 21.57 -4.14
N TYR A 105 18.34 20.26 -3.93
CA TYR A 105 18.38 19.73 -2.57
C TYR A 105 19.57 20.36 -1.85
N ASN A 106 19.35 20.90 -0.66
CA ASN A 106 20.46 21.33 0.19
C ASN A 106 21.07 20.05 0.80
N ASP A 107 22.37 19.84 0.57
CA ASP A 107 23.17 18.76 1.17
C ASP A 107 23.27 18.88 2.70
#